data_AF-A0A821PRZ9-F1
#
_entry.id   AF-A0A821PRZ9-F1
#
_cell.length_a   1.000
_cell.length_b   1.000
_cell.length_c   1.000
_cell.angle_alpha   90.00
_cell.angle_beta   90.00
_cell.angle_gamma   90.00
#
_symmetry.space_group_name_H-M   'P 1'
#
loop_
_entity.id
_entity.type
_entity.pdbx_description
1 polymer ?
#
loop_
_entity_poly.entity_id
_entity_poly.type
_entity_poly.pdbx_seq_one_letter_code
_entity_poly.pdbx_strand_id
1 'polypeptide(L)'
;KSIAHDKTNINDYSTWFSLTFQQQHRILGTPSIREIEIPGQYTSKKKPLPEHHIKIVGFDEKILVLQSLRLPKRLTICEHDENDYRFLLKSGEDIRKDQRIQALFSIMNDLYDNEPNCNQSNLAHITVQTYKGKHE
;
A
#
# COMPACT_ATOMS: atom_id res chain seq x y z
N LYS A 1 7.87 -2.98 25.87
CA LYS A 1 9.08 -3.01 25.02
C LYS A 1 9.06 -1.75 24.17
N SER A 2 9.89 -0.77 24.53
CA SER A 2 10.01 0.58 23.91
C SER A 2 10.28 0.44 22.41
N ILE A 3 9.31 0.74 21.55
CA ILE A 3 9.10 2.00 20.82
C ILE A 3 10.07 2.13 19.64
N ALA A 4 9.51 2.14 18.42
CA ALA A 4 10.25 2.39 17.20
C ALA A 4 10.90 3.79 17.26
N HIS A 5 12.23 3.84 17.20
CA HIS A 5 12.97 5.03 17.65
C HIS A 5 13.74 5.81 16.59
N ASP A 6 13.64 5.47 15.30
CA ASP A 6 14.25 6.29 14.26
C ASP A 6 13.24 6.74 13.21
N LYS A 7 12.80 7.99 13.36
CA LYS A 7 12.06 8.72 12.33
C LYS A 7 13.08 9.50 11.51
N THR A 8 13.52 8.89 10.41
CA THR A 8 14.42 9.54 9.44
C THR A 8 13.62 10.42 8.49
N ASN A 9 14.22 11.50 7.99
CA ASN A 9 13.55 12.38 7.04
C ASN A 9 13.52 11.70 5.65
N ILE A 10 12.40 11.82 4.93
CA ILE A 10 12.26 11.28 3.57
C ILE A 10 13.31 11.86 2.60
N ASN A 11 13.74 13.11 2.85
CA ASN A 11 14.76 13.81 2.08
C ASN A 11 16.14 13.17 2.20
N ASP A 12 16.41 12.45 3.29
CA ASP A 12 17.67 11.73 3.49
C ASP A 12 17.80 10.57 2.49
N TYR A 13 16.68 10.10 1.94
CA TYR A 13 16.64 9.05 0.91
C TYR A 13 16.44 9.60 -0.49
N SER A 14 15.47 10.51 -0.66
CA SER A 14 15.17 11.11 -1.96
C SER A 14 14.39 12.41 -1.80
N THR A 15 14.95 13.49 -2.36
CA THR A 15 14.29 14.80 -2.46
C THR A 15 13.14 14.81 -3.46
N TRP A 16 12.99 13.77 -4.28
CA TRP A 16 11.93 13.70 -5.28
C TRP A 16 10.54 13.68 -4.62
N PHE A 17 10.37 12.92 -3.53
CA PHE A 17 9.07 12.76 -2.86
C PHE A 17 8.53 14.06 -2.23
N SER A 18 9.41 14.95 -1.78
CA SER A 18 9.03 16.19 -1.09
C SER A 18 9.02 17.39 -2.03
N LEU A 19 10.11 17.66 -2.75
CA LEU A 19 10.30 18.88 -3.52
C LEU A 19 9.78 18.71 -4.93
N THR A 20 10.24 17.68 -5.64
CA THR A 20 9.94 17.51 -7.06
C THR A 20 8.48 17.12 -7.27
N PHE A 21 7.97 16.16 -6.48
CA PHE A 21 6.58 15.74 -6.54
C PHE A 21 5.61 16.90 -6.26
N GLN A 22 5.82 17.65 -5.16
CA GLN A 22 4.94 18.78 -4.82
C GLN A 22 5.00 19.93 -5.83
N GLN A 23 6.20 20.27 -6.34
CA GLN A 23 6.36 21.31 -7.35
C GLN A 23 5.66 20.94 -8.65
N GLN A 24 5.81 19.69 -9.10
CA GLN A 24 5.19 19.20 -10.32
C GLN A 24 3.66 19.07 -10.19
N HIS A 25 3.14 18.74 -9.01
CA HIS A 25 1.69 18.63 -8.77
C HIS A 25 0.99 19.99 -8.56
N ARG A 26 1.74 21.07 -8.25
CA ARG A 26 1.20 22.42 -8.05
C ARG A 26 1.09 23.25 -9.33
N ILE A 27 1.81 22.89 -10.40
CA ILE A 27 1.79 23.65 -11.66
C ILE A 27 0.54 23.25 -12.46
N LEU A 28 -0.58 23.91 -12.14
CA LEU A 28 -1.80 23.97 -12.93
C LEU A 28 -1.49 24.54 -14.32
N GLY A 29 -1.08 23.70 -15.27
CA GLY A 29 -0.91 24.12 -16.67
C GLY A 29 0.17 23.40 -17.48
N THR A 30 1.00 22.54 -16.88
CA THR A 30 1.99 21.75 -17.65
C THR A 30 1.68 20.25 -17.59
N PRO A 31 1.53 19.53 -18.72
CA PRO A 31 0.94 18.19 -18.78
C PRO A 31 1.93 17.05 -18.41
N SER A 32 2.97 17.33 -17.65
CA SER A 32 4.15 16.45 -17.62
C SER A 32 4.16 15.40 -16.52
N ILE A 33 3.33 15.52 -15.47
CA ILE A 33 3.02 14.39 -14.57
C ILE A 33 1.52 14.17 -14.56
N ARG A 34 1.14 13.03 -15.13
CA ARG A 34 -0.19 12.44 -14.98
C ARG A 34 -0.40 12.15 -13.49
N GLU A 35 -1.59 12.41 -12.99
CA GLU A 35 -2.01 12.04 -11.64
C GLU A 35 -1.56 10.60 -11.33
N ILE A 36 -0.75 10.43 -10.29
CA ILE A 36 -0.21 9.13 -9.92
C ILE A 36 -1.20 8.45 -8.99
N GLU A 37 -1.65 7.25 -9.34
CA GLU A 37 -2.54 6.45 -8.50
C GLU A 37 -1.79 5.84 -7.32
N ILE A 38 -2.47 5.70 -6.18
CA ILE A 38 -2.00 4.84 -5.12
C ILE A 38 -1.90 3.41 -5.69
N PRO A 39 -0.75 2.73 -5.55
CA PRO A 39 -0.58 1.41 -6.12
C PRO A 39 -1.63 0.38 -5.65
N GLY A 40 -1.76 -0.77 -6.32
CA GLY A 40 -2.52 -1.92 -5.81
C GLY A 40 -4.05 -1.77 -5.66
N GLN A 41 -4.65 -0.74 -6.28
CA GLN A 41 -6.10 -0.57 -6.37
C GLN A 41 -6.75 -1.46 -7.44
N TYR A 42 -5.97 -1.87 -8.44
CA TYR A 42 -6.44 -2.82 -9.45
C TYR A 42 -6.72 -4.19 -8.83
N THR A 43 -7.89 -4.73 -9.15
CA THR A 43 -8.30 -6.08 -8.76
C THR A 43 -8.67 -6.87 -10.00
N SER A 44 -8.44 -8.19 -9.98
CA SER A 44 -8.84 -9.09 -11.06
C SER A 44 -10.35 -9.40 -11.06
N LYS A 45 -11.08 -9.00 -10.03
CA LYS A 45 -12.49 -9.36 -9.82
C LYS A 45 -13.48 -8.49 -10.61
N LYS A 46 -13.10 -7.26 -10.93
CA LYS A 46 -13.96 -6.27 -11.62
C LYS A 46 -13.14 -5.46 -12.60
N LYS A 47 -13.79 -4.97 -13.65
CA LYS A 47 -13.18 -4.00 -14.56
C LYS A 47 -12.77 -2.76 -13.74
N PRO A 48 -11.52 -2.28 -13.85
CA PRO A 48 -11.07 -1.10 -13.11
C PRO A 48 -11.82 0.15 -13.61
N LEU A 49 -12.00 1.10 -12.70
CA LEU A 49 -12.57 2.42 -12.95
C LEU A 49 -11.51 3.47 -12.53
N PRO A 50 -10.52 3.77 -13.39
CA PRO A 50 -9.37 4.62 -13.05
C PRO A 50 -9.74 6.05 -12.60
N GLU A 51 -10.90 6.54 -13.03
CA GLU A 51 -11.45 7.83 -12.59
C GLU A 51 -11.87 7.85 -11.12
N HIS A 52 -12.12 6.68 -10.51
CA HIS A 52 -12.40 6.52 -9.09
C HIS A 52 -11.19 6.00 -8.31
N HIS A 53 -10.04 5.83 -8.97
CA HIS A 53 -8.82 5.43 -8.28
C HIS A 53 -8.28 6.60 -7.47
N ILE A 54 -7.70 6.24 -6.33
CA ILE A 54 -7.22 7.18 -5.35
C ILE A 54 -5.87 7.69 -5.85
N LYS A 55 -5.68 9.01 -5.88
CA LYS A 55 -4.44 9.63 -6.38
C LYS A 55 -3.54 10.06 -5.23
N ILE A 56 -2.24 10.02 -5.47
CA ILE A 56 -1.22 10.50 -4.55
C ILE A 56 -1.24 12.03 -4.56
N VAL A 57 -1.44 12.64 -3.40
CA VAL A 57 -1.36 14.11 -3.23
C VAL A 57 -0.02 14.51 -2.61
N GLY A 58 0.60 13.61 -1.85
CA GLY A 58 1.92 13.84 -1.28
C GLY A 58 2.40 12.68 -0.42
N PHE A 59 3.48 12.93 0.32
CA PHE A 59 4.13 11.97 1.20
C PHE A 59 4.45 12.63 2.54
N ASP A 60 4.35 11.88 3.63
CA ASP A 60 4.83 12.32 4.94
C ASP A 60 6.37 12.42 4.91
N GLU A 61 6.90 13.51 5.47
CA GLU A 61 8.34 13.72 5.59
C GLU A 61 9.01 12.69 6.52
N LYS A 62 8.24 12.05 7.40
CA LYS A 62 8.77 11.10 8.38
C LYS A 62 8.65 9.66 7.87
N ILE A 63 9.79 9.02 7.64
CA ILE A 63 9.87 7.59 7.41
C ILE A 63 10.16 6.88 8.73
N LEU A 64 9.35 5.88 9.07
CA LEU A 64 9.59 5.04 10.25
C LEU A 64 10.41 3.81 9.86
N VAL A 65 11.59 3.65 10.45
CA VAL A 65 12.36 2.41 10.34
C VAL A 65 11.85 1.39 11.36
N LEU A 66 11.40 0.22 10.89
CA LEU A 66 10.92 -0.84 11.78
C LEU A 66 12.06 -1.71 12.28
N GLN A 67 11.99 -2.12 13.54
CA GLN A 67 12.99 -2.97 14.17
C GLN A 67 12.79 -4.44 13.76
N SER A 68 13.36 -4.82 12.63
CA SER A 68 13.45 -6.19 12.13
C SER A 68 14.84 -6.41 11.52
N LEU A 69 15.20 -7.67 11.24
CA LEU A 69 16.52 -8.04 10.69
C LEU A 69 16.88 -7.22 9.43
N ARG A 70 15.89 -6.92 8.58
CA ARG A 70 16.07 -6.18 7.33
C ARG A 70 15.76 -4.69 7.43
N LEU A 71 15.39 -4.20 8.62
CA LEU A 71 15.06 -2.79 8.89
C LEU A 71 14.12 -2.18 7.82
N PRO A 72 12.96 -2.81 7.54
CA PRO A 72 12.05 -2.32 6.52
C PRO A 72 11.47 -0.98 6.94
N LYS A 73 11.18 -0.13 5.95
CA LYS A 73 10.80 1.27 6.17
C LYS A 73 9.31 1.43 5.96
N ARG A 74 8.62 2.19 6.80
CA ARG A 74 7.21 2.53 6.62
C ARG A 74 7.09 3.95 6.08
N LEU A 75 6.57 4.07 4.86
CA LEU A 75 6.24 5.31 4.18
C LEU A 75 4.75 5.61 4.35
N THR A 76 4.38 6.86 4.58
CA THR A 76 2.98 7.31 4.57
C THR A 76 2.75 8.13 3.32
N ILE A 77 1.76 7.72 2.52
CA ILE A 77 1.29 8.41 1.33
C ILE A 77 0.00 9.14 1.68
N CYS A 78 -0.05 10.43 1.38
CA CYS A 78 -1.18 11.30 1.67
C CYS A 78 -2.10 11.44 0.45
N GLU A 79 -3.37 11.69 0.74
CA GLU A 79 -4.46 11.72 -0.20
C GLU A 79 -5.38 12.92 0.00
N HIS A 80 -6.35 13.13 -0.89
CA HIS A 80 -7.31 14.22 -0.78
C HIS A 80 -8.40 13.94 0.26
N ASP A 81 -8.87 12.70 0.41
CA ASP A 81 -9.98 12.32 1.30
C ASP A 81 -9.56 12.07 2.76
N GLU A 82 -8.62 12.86 3.29
CA GLU A 82 -8.14 12.83 4.69
C GLU A 82 -7.57 11.49 5.19
N ASN A 83 -7.37 10.51 4.30
CA ASN A 83 -6.88 9.18 4.67
C ASN A 83 -5.40 9.01 4.34
N ASP A 84 -4.63 8.60 5.35
CA ASP A 84 -3.20 8.28 5.22
C ASP A 84 -2.98 6.80 4.90
N TYR A 85 -2.30 6.51 3.78
CA TYR A 85 -2.00 5.16 3.35
C TYR A 85 -0.56 4.77 3.71
N ARG A 86 -0.41 3.77 4.57
CA ARG A 86 0.90 3.32 5.05
C ARG A 86 1.41 2.13 4.25
N PHE A 87 2.61 2.26 3.71
CA PHE A 87 3.29 1.25 2.93
C PHE A 87 4.55 0.75 3.62
N LEU A 88 4.77 -0.56 3.55
CA LEU A 88 6.01 -1.18 4.01
C LEU A 88 6.95 -1.37 2.82
N LEU A 89 8.05 -0.63 2.85
CA LEU A 89 9.12 -0.70 1.86
C LEU A 89 10.12 -1.78 2.29
N LYS A 90 10.14 -2.88 1.52
CA LYS A 90 11.09 -3.99 1.65
C LYS A 90 12.12 -3.91 0.52
N SER A 91 13.18 -3.13 0.72
CA SER A 91 14.21 -2.94 -0.31
C SER A 91 15.15 -4.16 -0.38
N GLY A 92 15.52 -4.56 -1.61
CA GLY A 92 16.45 -5.67 -1.84
C GLY A 92 15.86 -7.06 -1.65
N GLU A 93 14.54 -7.17 -1.55
CA GLU A 93 13.82 -8.44 -1.43
C GLU A 93 12.93 -8.68 -2.65
N ASP A 94 12.94 -9.92 -3.16
CA ASP A 94 11.98 -10.33 -4.18
C ASP A 94 10.66 -10.74 -3.52
N ILE A 95 9.71 -9.80 -3.50
CA ILE A 95 8.39 -9.98 -2.89
C ILE A 95 7.39 -10.73 -3.77
N ARG A 96 7.80 -11.29 -4.94
CA ARG A 96 6.88 -12.04 -5.83
C ARG A 96 6.30 -13.28 -5.14
N LYS A 97 7.10 -13.94 -4.30
CA LYS A 97 6.65 -15.11 -3.53
C LYS A 97 5.57 -14.74 -2.52
N ASP A 98 5.82 -13.71 -1.71
CA ASP A 98 4.85 -13.17 -0.74
C ASP A 98 3.54 -12.79 -1.43
N GLN A 99 3.62 -12.09 -2.56
CA GLN A 99 2.43 -11.70 -3.33
C GLN A 99 1.61 -12.91 -3.81
N ARG A 100 2.27 -13.94 -4.36
CA ARG A 100 1.58 -15.16 -4.81
C ARG A 100 0.88 -15.89 -3.66
N ILE A 101 1.50 -15.90 -2.47
CA ILE A 101 0.88 -16.46 -1.26
C ILE A 101 -0.34 -15.63 -0.85
N GLN A 102 -0.27 -14.29 -0.89
CA GLN A 102 -1.43 -13.43 -0.61
C GLN A 102 -2.58 -13.62 -1.61
N ALA A 103 -2.25 -13.86 -2.88
CA ALA A 103 -3.25 -14.19 -3.91
C ALA A 103 -3.91 -15.54 -3.61
N LEU A 104 -3.14 -16.56 -3.21
CA LEU A 104 -3.67 -17.84 -2.79
C LEU A 104 -4.62 -17.72 -1.59
N PHE A 105 -4.26 -16.94 -0.57
CA PHE A 105 -5.15 -16.69 0.57
C PHE A 105 -6.44 -15.95 0.17
N SER A 106 -6.36 -15.04 -0.80
CA SER A 106 -7.55 -14.38 -1.33
C SER A 106 -8.49 -15.39 -2.01
N ILE A 107 -7.94 -16.35 -2.77
CA ILE A 107 -8.72 -17.43 -3.39
C ILE A 107 -9.31 -18.35 -2.32
N MET A 108 -8.57 -18.68 -1.26
CA MET A 108 -9.08 -19.49 -0.15
C MET A 108 -10.27 -18.82 0.54
N ASN A 109 -10.18 -17.52 0.81
CA ASN A 109 -11.30 -16.76 1.38
C ASN A 109 -12.52 -16.78 0.45
N ASP A 110 -12.31 -16.62 -0.86
CA ASP A 110 -13.41 -16.72 -1.83
C ASP A 110 -14.06 -18.12 -1.81
N LEU A 111 -13.29 -19.19 -1.61
CA LEU A 111 -13.85 -20.54 -1.45
C LEU A 111 -14.64 -20.68 -0.15
N TYR A 112 -14.10 -20.21 0.97
CA TYR A 112 -14.79 -20.26 2.27
C TYR A 112 -16.11 -19.49 2.27
N ASP A 113 -16.14 -18.32 1.62
CA ASP A 113 -17.35 -17.50 1.51
C ASP A 113 -18.44 -18.15 0.64
N ASN A 114 -18.09 -19.09 -0.25
CA ASN A 114 -19.05 -19.82 -1.09
C ASN A 114 -19.51 -21.15 -0.48
N GLU A 115 -18.84 -21.66 0.55
CA GLU A 115 -19.19 -22.92 1.19
C GLU A 115 -20.30 -22.72 2.25
N PRO A 116 -21.51 -23.26 2.04
CA PRO A 116 -22.65 -23.03 2.93
C PRO A 116 -22.42 -23.57 4.34
N ASN A 117 -21.57 -24.58 4.50
CA ASN A 117 -21.21 -25.14 5.82
C ASN A 117 -20.19 -24.27 6.59
N CYS A 118 -19.41 -23.43 5.89
CA CYS A 118 -18.48 -22.48 6.50
C CYS A 118 -19.14 -21.14 6.83
N ASN A 119 -20.32 -20.86 6.26
CA ASN A 119 -21.14 -19.68 6.52
C ASN A 119 -22.34 -19.95 7.45
N GLN A 120 -22.45 -21.15 8.03
CA GLN A 120 -23.50 -21.44 9.01
C GLN A 120 -23.24 -20.74 10.33
N SER A 121 -24.27 -20.08 10.83
CA SER A 121 -24.34 -19.12 11.94
C SER A 121 -23.84 -19.59 13.33
N ASN A 122 -23.33 -20.83 13.45
CA ASN A 122 -22.75 -21.37 14.69
C ASN A 122 -21.29 -21.82 14.54
N LEU A 123 -20.69 -21.71 13.35
CA LEU A 123 -19.25 -21.88 13.15
C LEU A 123 -18.64 -20.51 12.86
N ALA A 124 -17.48 -20.22 13.46
CA ALA A 124 -16.79 -18.95 13.24
C ALA A 124 -16.51 -18.78 11.73
N HIS A 125 -16.95 -17.67 11.14
CA HIS A 125 -16.60 -17.29 9.77
C HIS A 125 -15.08 -17.38 9.60
N ILE A 126 -14.63 -18.33 8.78
CA ILE A 126 -13.19 -18.59 8.60
C ILE A 126 -12.69 -17.68 7.50
N THR A 127 -11.94 -16.65 7.88
CA THR A 127 -11.27 -15.76 6.94
C THR A 127 -9.81 -15.60 7.31
N VAL A 128 -8.93 -15.71 6.31
CA VAL A 128 -7.51 -15.41 6.44
C VAL A 128 -7.34 -13.91 6.22
N GLN A 129 -6.77 -13.20 7.19
CA GLN A 129 -6.46 -11.79 7.01
C GLN A 129 -5.37 -11.62 5.94
N THR A 130 -5.75 -11.04 4.79
CA THR A 130 -4.83 -10.78 3.68
C THR A 130 -4.34 -9.34 3.69
N TYR A 131 -3.20 -9.11 3.05
CA TYR A 131 -2.68 -7.78 2.75
C TYR A 131 -2.20 -7.72 1.31
N LYS A 132 -2.18 -6.51 0.74
CA LYS A 132 -1.71 -6.29 -0.63
C LYS A 132 -0.18 -6.15 -0.62
N GLY A 133 0.53 -7.20 -1.05
CA GLY A 133 1.94 -7.08 -1.45
C GLY A 133 2.04 -6.39 -2.82
N LYS A 134 2.93 -5.41 -2.98
CA LYS A 134 3.02 -4.59 -4.21
C LYS A 134 4.46 -4.54 -4.72
N HIS A 135 4.68 -4.85 -6.00
CA HIS A 135 5.96 -4.65 -6.70
C HIS A 135 6.13 -3.22 -7.20
N GLU A 136 7.39 -2.85 -7.38
CA GLU A 136 7.84 -1.78 -8.28
C GLU A 136 7.66 -2.18 -9.74
#